data_AF-A0A7C3T086-F1
#
_entry.id   AF-A0A7C3T086-F1
#
_cell.length_a   1.000
_cell.length_b   1.000
_cell.length_c   1.000
_cell.angle_alpha   90.00
_cell.angle_beta   90.00
_cell.angle_gamma   90.00
#
_symmetry.space_group_name_H-M   'P 1'
#
loop_
_entity.id
_entity.type
_entity.pdbx_description
1 polymer ?
#
loop_
_entity_poly.entity_id
_entity_poly.type
_entity_poly.pdbx_seq_one_letter_code
_entity_poly.pdbx_strand_id
1 'polypeptide(L)' 'MPVHTASLELSTGGGSEIIDITGKVQETLEGTRLREGLVTVFVPGSTGGVITLEYEPGLVRDLGEAFE' A
#
# COMPACT_ATOMS: atom_id res chain seq x y z
N MET A 1 -6.43 -23.89 6.25
CA MET A 1 -5.61 -22.85 5.60
C MET A 1 -5.65 -21.63 6.51
N PRO A 2 -4.55 -21.27 7.18
CA PRO A 2 -4.53 -20.10 8.05
C PRO A 2 -4.77 -18.83 7.25
N VAL A 3 -5.57 -17.91 7.80
CA VAL A 3 -5.81 -16.57 7.24
C VAL A 3 -5.41 -15.57 8.31
N HIS A 4 -4.63 -14.56 7.90
CA HIS A 4 -4.29 -13.42 8.74
C HIS A 4 -4.86 -12.16 8.10
N THR A 5 -5.56 -11.36 8.90
CA THR A 5 -6.14 -10.08 8.47
C THR A 5 -5.63 -9.00 9.40
N ALA A 6 -5.12 -7.92 8.82
CA ALA A 6 -4.66 -6.73 9.53
C ALA A 6 -5.13 -5.48 8.78
N SER A 7 -5.16 -4.36 9.49
CA SER A 7 -5.53 -3.05 8.94
C SER A 7 -4.36 -2.09 9.08
N LEU A 8 -4.13 -1.27 8.04
CA LEU A 8 -3.17 -0.17 8.07
C LEU A 8 -3.95 1.14 8.07
N GLU A 9 -3.73 1.98 9.07
CA GLU A 9 -4.27 3.34 9.11
C GLU A 9 -3.22 4.30 8.58
N LEU A 10 -3.60 5.13 7.61
CA LEU A 10 -2.74 6.12 6.95
C LEU A 10 -3.43 7.48 7.04
N SER A 11 -2.64 8.52 7.27
CA SER A 11 -3.10 9.90 7.24
C SER A 11 -2.44 10.59 6.05
N THR A 12 -3.25 11.20 5.19
CA THR A 12 -2.79 11.91 3.99
C THR A 12 -3.12 13.39 4.08
N GLY A 13 -2.30 14.25 3.48
CA GLY A 13 -2.59 15.67 3.32
C GLY A 13 -3.62 16.00 2.23
N GLY A 14 -3.94 15.04 1.36
CA GLY A 14 -4.76 15.25 0.14
C GLY A 14 -3.88 15.41 -1.11
N GLY A 15 -4.49 15.79 -2.25
CA GLY A 15 -3.77 16.10 -3.50
C GLY A 15 -3.03 14.90 -4.12
N SER A 16 -3.71 13.75 -4.21
CA SER A 16 -3.16 12.53 -4.82
C SER A 16 -1.83 12.05 -4.23
N GLU A 17 -1.64 12.26 -2.92
CA GLU A 17 -0.44 11.83 -2.18
C GLU A 17 -0.18 10.32 -2.34
N ILE A 18 1.06 9.97 -2.69
CA ILE A 18 1.50 8.59 -2.86
C ILE A 18 2.34 8.21 -1.65
N ILE A 19 1.93 7.16 -0.94
CA ILE A 19 2.62 6.66 0.26
C ILE A 19 3.13 5.25 -0.03
N ASP A 20 4.43 5.03 0.13
CA ASP A 20 4.99 3.67 0.13
C ASP A 20 4.56 2.89 1.37
N ILE A 21 3.83 1.80 1.15
CA ILE A 21 3.36 0.89 2.20
C ILE A 21 4.12 -0.44 2.23
N THR A 22 5.14 -0.62 1.41
CA THR A 22 5.88 -1.88 1.26
C THR A 22 6.41 -2.39 2.60
N GLY A 23 7.07 -1.52 3.38
CA GLY A 23 7.57 -1.85 4.70
C GLY A 23 6.48 -2.24 5.70
N LYS A 24 5.32 -1.57 5.66
CA LYS A 24 4.18 -1.86 6.53
C LYS A 24 3.53 -3.22 6.22
N VAL A 25 3.44 -3.56 4.94
CA VAL A 25 2.96 -4.87 4.49
C VAL A 25 3.93 -5.96 4.93
N GLN A 26 5.25 -5.73 4.78
CA GLN A 26 6.27 -6.69 5.21
C GLN A 26 6.23 -6.92 6.73
N GLU A 27 6.17 -5.87 7.54
CA GLU A 27 6.07 -5.96 9.01
C GLU A 27 4.83 -6.79 9.44
N THR A 28 3.70 -6.60 8.75
CA THR A 28 2.48 -7.38 8.99
C THR A 28 2.70 -8.88 8.74
N LEU A 29 3.46 -9.24 7.71
CA LEU A 29 3.74 -10.64 7.37
C LEU A 29 4.77 -11.27 8.31
N GLU A 30 5.80 -10.51 8.71
CA GLU A 30 6.86 -10.95 9.63
C GLU A 30 6.32 -11.38 11.01
N GLY A 31 5.21 -10.78 11.45
CA GLY A 31 4.50 -11.18 12.66
C GLY A 31 3.76 -12.53 12.58
N THR A 32 3.69 -13.15 11.40
CA THR A 32 2.93 -14.39 11.18
C THR A 32 3.84 -15.64 11.12
N ARG A 33 3.23 -16.83 11.10
CA ARG A 33 3.92 -18.10 10.82
C ARG A 33 3.77 -18.55 9.36
N LEU A 34 3.22 -17.69 8.50
CA LEU A 34 2.98 -17.99 7.08
C LEU A 34 4.32 -17.95 6.34
N ARG A 35 4.53 -18.92 5.44
CA ARG A 35 5.76 -19.02 4.62
C ARG A 35 5.50 -18.88 3.12
N GLU A 36 4.29 -19.19 2.70
CA GLU A 36 3.86 -19.16 1.30
C GLU A 36 2.34 -18.93 1.25
N GLY A 37 1.87 -18.26 0.19
CA GLY A 37 0.47 -17.95 0.02
C GLY A 37 0.22 -16.72 -0.84
N LEU A 38 -0.95 -16.13 -0.67
CA LEU A 38 -1.39 -14.93 -1.37
C LEU A 38 -1.62 -13.80 -0.37
N VAL A 39 -1.15 -12.60 -0.73
CA VAL A 39 -1.38 -11.36 0.03
C VAL A 39 -2.35 -10.50 -0.76
N THR A 40 -3.46 -10.13 -0.15
CA THR A 40 -4.41 -9.16 -0.71
C THR A 40 -4.25 -7.84 0.02
N VAL A 41 -3.91 -6.79 -0.71
CA VAL A 41 -3.93 -5.41 -0.22
C VAL A 41 -5.15 -4.73 -0.82
N PHE A 42 -6.00 -4.16 0.03
CA PHE A 42 -7.29 -3.62 -0.37
C PHE A 42 -7.55 -2.29 0.32
N VAL A 43 -7.90 -1.27 -0.48
CA VAL A 43 -8.39 0.02 0.02
C VAL A 43 -9.93 -0.02 -0.05
N PRO A 44 -10.64 0.05 1.09
CA PRO A 44 -12.10 -0.03 1.10
C PRO A 44 -12.80 1.24 0.60
N GLY A 45 -12.10 2.36 0.50
CA GLY A 45 -12.64 3.64 0.02
C GLY A 45 -12.59 3.77 -1.50
N SER A 46 -13.49 4.58 -2.07
CA SER A 46 -13.58 4.82 -3.52
C SER A 46 -12.62 5.89 -4.05
N THR A 47 -11.97 6.64 -3.16
CA THR A 47 -11.09 7.78 -3.50
C THR A 47 -9.61 7.47 -3.26
N GLY A 48 -9.26 6.20 -3.08
CA GLY A 48 -7.89 5.74 -2.91
C GLY A 48 -7.65 4.49 -3.75
N GLY A 49 -6.38 4.23 -4.06
CA GLY A 49 -5.96 3.08 -4.86
C GLY A 49 -4.74 2.40 -4.27
N VAL A 50 -4.51 1.15 -4.69
CA VAL A 50 -3.27 0.41 -4.42
C VAL A 50 -2.65 0.08 -5.76
N ILE A 51 -1.39 0.42 -5.91
CA ILE A 51 -0.60 0.18 -7.11
C ILE A 51 0.77 -0.36 -6.70
N THR A 52 1.40 -1.12 -7.59
CA THR A 52 2.79 -1.57 -7.43
C THR A 52 3.63 -0.92 -8.51
N LEU A 53 4.68 -0.20 -8.10
CA LEU A 53 5.61 0.50 -8.96
C LEU A 53 6.96 0.67 -8.26
N GLU A 54 7.95 1.17 -8.99
CA GLU A 54 9.19 1.68 -8.39
C GLU A 54 8.92 2.98 -7.63
N TYR A 55 9.22 2.99 -6.33
CA TYR A 55 9.00 4.19 -5.51
C TYR A 55 10.24 5.09 -5.56
N GLU A 56 10.30 5.96 -6.58
CA GLU A 56 11.35 6.95 -6.75
C GLU A 56 10.80 8.38 -6.93
N PRO A 57 11.52 9.42 -6.50
CA PRO A 57 10.99 10.79 -6.43
C PRO A 57 10.43 11.37 -7.74
N GLY A 58 11.02 11.03 -8.89
CA GLY A 58 10.58 11.45 -10.21
C GLY A 58 9.20 10.88 -10.55
N LEU A 59 9.05 9.56 -10.51
CA LEU A 59 7.80 8.87 -10.80
C LEU A 59 6.68 9.22 -9.82
N VAL A 60 7.00 9.46 -8.54
CA VAL A 60 6.02 9.96 -7.56
C VAL A 60 5.48 11.33 -7.99
N ARG A 61 6.35 12.24 -8.44
CA ARG A 61 5.93 13.54 -8.97
C ARG A 61 5.10 13.37 -10.25
N ASP A 62 5.59 12.56 -11.18
CA ASP A 62 4.94 12.36 -12.49
C ASP A 62 3.53 11.76 -12.34
N LEU A 63 3.33 10.83 -11.38
CA LEU A 63 2.00 10.31 -11.05
C LEU A 63 1.10 11.34 -10.37
N GLY A 64 1.66 12.13 -9.45
CA GLY A 64 0.93 13.25 -8.83
C GLY A 64 0.40 14.21 -9.89
N GLU A 65 1.23 14.60 -10.86
CA GLU A 65 0.84 15.46 -11.98
C GLU A 65 -0.19 14.80 -12.92
N ALA A 66 -0.16 13.47 -13.09
CA ALA A 66 -1.10 12.75 -13.95
C ALA A 66 -2.50 12.57 -13.34
N PHE A 67 -2.63 12.67 -12.02
CA PHE A 67 -3.91 12.49 -11.30
C PHE A 67 -4.63 13.81 -10.96
N GLU A 68 -3.98 14.96 -11.17
CA GLU A 68 -4.59 16.29 -11.07
C GLU A 68 -5.23 16.75 -12.39
#